data_AF-A0A920GL22-F1
#
_entry.id   AF-A0A920GL22-F1
#
_cell.length_a   1.000
_cell.length_b   1.000
_cell.length_c   1.000
_cell.angle_alpha   90.00
_cell.angle_beta   90.00
_cell.angle_gamma   90.00
#
_symmetry.space_group_name_H-M   'P 1'
#
loop_
_entity.id
_entity.type
_entity.pdbx_description
1 polymer ?
#
loop_
_entity_poly.entity_id
_entity_poly.type
_entity_poly.pdbx_seq_one_letter_code
_entity_poly.pdbx_strand_id
1 'polypeptide(L)'
;MNDHKEDEIDLIFLLKTVFVARRFVIQITVLFSVLGIVLALVSPVRYTASSMFMPQLSEGQSNSSLGGLASLAGVNLTAIMGGQPQEIAPSLYPQIAESSPYRMALLETPVGESQISFRDYILGQGGGVSIIALIKKYTIGLPRLLFSSNNAEPTPQRYNSF
;
A
#
# COMPACT_ATOMS: atom_id res chain seq x y z
N MET A 1 14.87 60.59 -22.75
CA MET A 1 15.21 59.16 -22.91
C MET A 1 15.06 58.58 -21.52
N ASN A 2 13.94 57.91 -21.24
CA ASN A 2 13.59 57.51 -19.88
C ASN A 2 13.92 56.02 -19.75
N ASP A 3 14.87 55.69 -18.89
CA ASP A 3 15.41 54.33 -18.78
C ASP A 3 14.45 53.46 -17.95
N HIS A 4 13.88 52.43 -18.57
CA HIS A 4 12.95 51.49 -17.94
C HIS A 4 13.70 50.23 -17.49
N LYS A 5 14.55 50.35 -16.45
CA LYS A 5 15.45 49.27 -16.01
C LYS A 5 15.45 48.93 -14.51
N GLU A 6 14.65 49.60 -13.70
CA GLU A 6 14.79 49.56 -12.23
C GLU A 6 13.73 48.69 -11.51
N ASP A 7 12.96 47.86 -12.23
CA ASP A 7 11.92 46.96 -11.68
C ASP A 7 12.25 45.46 -11.90
N GLU A 8 13.53 45.09 -11.91
CA GLU A 8 13.94 43.67 -11.90
C GLU A 8 13.85 43.07 -10.49
N ILE A 9 13.02 42.03 -10.32
CA ILE A 9 12.82 41.36 -9.03
C ILE A 9 14.03 40.46 -8.72
N ASP A 10 14.91 40.93 -7.85
CA ASP A 10 16.11 40.19 -7.43
C ASP A 10 15.76 38.97 -6.52
N LEU A 11 15.70 37.80 -7.14
CA LEU A 11 15.36 36.53 -6.48
C LEU A 11 16.36 36.14 -5.39
N ILE A 12 17.62 36.54 -5.51
CA ILE A 12 18.67 36.27 -4.50
C ILE A 12 18.37 37.06 -3.22
N PHE A 13 17.89 38.30 -3.35
CA PHE A 13 17.52 39.14 -2.21
C PHE A 13 16.31 38.58 -1.45
N LEU A 14 15.28 38.11 -2.17
CA LEU A 14 14.12 37.43 -1.58
C LEU A 14 14.54 36.16 -0.82
N LEU A 15 15.36 35.30 -1.43
CA LEU A 15 15.83 34.07 -0.79
C LEU A 15 16.66 34.36 0.47
N LYS A 16 17.55 35.35 0.41
CA LYS A 16 18.34 35.82 1.56
C LYS A 16 17.44 36.32 2.71
N THR A 17 16.36 37.04 2.38
CA THR A 17 15.37 37.53 3.35
C THR A 17 14.66 36.38 4.06
N VAL A 18 14.24 35.33 3.32
CA VAL A 18 13.68 34.10 3.90
C VAL A 18 14.68 33.39 4.83
N PHE A 19 15.96 33.32 4.45
CA PHE A 19 17.02 32.72 5.27
C PHE A 19 17.32 33.50 6.56
N VAL A 20 17.18 34.84 6.55
CA VAL A 20 17.24 35.67 7.77
C VAL A 20 16.03 35.38 8.67
N ALA A 21 14.84 35.28 8.08
CA ALA A 21 13.59 34.95 8.77
C ALA A 21 13.45 33.46 9.17
N ARG A 22 14.49 32.62 9.03
CA ARG A 22 14.43 31.16 9.27
C ARG A 22 13.78 30.74 10.59
N ARG A 23 13.92 31.52 11.67
CA ARG A 23 13.27 31.23 12.97
C ARG A 23 11.74 31.34 12.89
N PHE A 24 11.23 32.36 12.19
CA PHE A 24 9.80 32.54 11.96
C PHE A 24 9.24 31.43 11.07
N VAL A 25 9.96 31.07 9.99
CA VAL A 25 9.60 29.95 9.10
C VAL A 25 9.54 28.63 9.88
N ILE A 26 10.54 28.32 10.71
CA ILE A 26 10.53 27.11 11.54
C ILE A 26 9.38 27.13 12.55
N GLN A 27 9.11 28.27 13.22
CA GLN A 27 8.01 28.39 14.17
C GLN A 27 6.64 28.13 13.51
N ILE A 28 6.37 28.73 12.35
CA ILE A 28 5.08 28.55 11.66
C ILE A 28 4.95 27.12 11.10
N THR A 29 6.03 26.53 10.55
CA THR A 29 6.03 25.12 10.11
C THR A 29 5.78 24.15 11.26
N VAL A 30 6.40 24.36 12.43
CA VAL A 30 6.17 23.53 13.62
C VAL A 30 4.73 23.68 14.12
N LEU A 31 4.19 24.90 14.16
CA LEU A 31 2.80 25.14 14.58
C LEU A 31 1.80 24.42 13.66
N PHE A 32 1.95 24.56 12.34
CA PHE A 32 1.10 23.88 11.36
C PHE A 32 1.29 22.36 11.36
N SER A 33 2.50 21.86 11.61
CA SER A 33 2.77 20.43 11.74
C SER A 33 2.05 19.83 12.95
N VAL A 34 2.12 20.49 14.12
CA VAL A 34 1.39 20.06 15.32
C VAL A 34 -0.13 20.12 15.09
N LEU A 35 -0.65 21.19 14.50
CA LEU A 35 -2.07 21.30 14.13
C LEU A 35 -2.50 20.16 13.18
N GLY A 36 -1.69 19.84 12.17
CA GLY A 36 -1.95 18.74 11.24
C GLY A 36 -2.00 17.38 11.94
N ILE A 37 -1.08 17.12 12.88
CA ILE A 37 -1.08 15.89 13.70
C ILE A 37 -2.35 15.82 14.57
N VAL A 38 -2.73 16.92 15.23
CA VAL A 38 -3.95 16.97 16.06
C VAL A 38 -5.19 16.72 15.20
N LEU A 39 -5.32 17.38 14.05
CA LEU A 39 -6.45 17.17 13.14
C LEU A 39 -6.49 15.73 12.58
N ALA A 40 -5.34 15.14 12.29
CA ALA A 40 -5.27 13.74 11.83
C ALA A 40 -5.72 12.74 12.92
N LEU A 41 -5.40 13.01 14.19
CA LEU A 41 -5.83 12.18 15.33
C LEU A 41 -7.29 12.39 15.74
N VAL A 42 -7.84 13.60 15.53
CA VAL A 42 -9.26 13.91 15.78
C VAL A 42 -10.16 13.43 14.64
N SER A 43 -9.62 13.25 13.43
CA SER A 43 -10.35 12.74 12.27
C SER A 43 -10.90 11.32 12.54
N PRO A 44 -12.21 11.07 12.39
CA PRO A 44 -12.79 9.76 12.66
C PRO A 44 -12.31 8.75 11.60
N VAL A 45 -11.76 7.62 12.06
CA VAL A 45 -11.37 6.52 11.16
C VAL A 45 -12.61 6.00 10.44
N ARG A 46 -12.62 6.12 9.11
CA ARG A 46 -13.70 5.60 8.26
C ARG A 46 -13.32 4.21 7.77
N TYR A 47 -14.11 3.21 8.16
CA TYR A 47 -13.96 1.83 7.70
C TYR A 47 -14.98 1.55 6.59
N THR A 48 -14.51 1.11 5.44
CA THR A 48 -15.36 0.69 4.32
C THR A 48 -15.43 -0.83 4.30
N ALA A 49 -16.62 -1.39 4.53
CA ALA A 49 -16.90 -2.80 4.33
C ALA A 49 -17.56 -3.00 2.96
N SER A 50 -17.09 -3.97 2.19
CA SER A 50 -17.74 -4.45 0.96
C SER A 50 -18.12 -5.92 1.16
N SER A 51 -19.32 -6.29 0.74
CA SER A 51 -19.82 -7.66 0.75
C SER A 51 -20.46 -7.95 -0.60
N MET A 52 -20.18 -9.14 -1.14
CA MET A 52 -20.70 -9.58 -2.42
C MET A 52 -21.42 -10.91 -2.22
N PHE A 53 -22.68 -10.96 -2.65
CA PHE A 53 -23.53 -12.14 -2.52
C PHE A 53 -23.57 -12.89 -3.86
N MET A 54 -23.27 -14.18 -3.85
CA MET A 54 -23.51 -15.05 -5.00
C MET A 54 -24.97 -15.53 -4.98
N PRO A 55 -25.77 -15.29 -6.02
CA PRO A 55 -27.06 -15.93 -6.15
C PRO A 55 -26.84 -17.41 -6.48
N GLN A 56 -26.86 -18.27 -5.45
CA GLN A 56 -26.98 -19.70 -5.68
C GLN A 56 -28.37 -19.97 -6.25
N LEU A 57 -28.45 -20.12 -7.56
CA LEU A 57 -29.56 -20.85 -8.15
C LEU A 57 -29.36 -22.31 -7.76
N SER A 58 -30.05 -22.76 -6.71
CA SER A 58 -30.36 -24.17 -6.52
C SER A 58 -30.96 -24.67 -7.82
N GLU A 59 -30.17 -25.38 -8.61
CA GLU A 59 -30.65 -25.84 -9.91
C GLU A 59 -31.93 -26.67 -9.70
N GLY A 60 -32.78 -26.82 -10.70
CA GLY A 60 -32.44 -26.70 -12.10
C GLY A 60 -33.64 -26.71 -13.02
N GLN A 61 -33.95 -27.88 -13.61
CA GLN A 61 -34.94 -28.23 -14.66
C GLN A 61 -35.68 -27.09 -15.41
N SER A 62 -35.95 -27.35 -16.68
CA SER A 62 -36.58 -26.45 -17.65
C SER A 62 -35.73 -25.24 -18.07
N ASN A 63 -35.16 -25.43 -19.26
CA ASN A 63 -35.03 -24.40 -20.30
C ASN A 63 -36.40 -23.82 -20.72
N SER A 64 -37.21 -23.33 -19.77
CA SER A 64 -38.47 -22.65 -20.09
C SER A 64 -38.19 -21.15 -20.29
N SER A 65 -38.74 -20.57 -21.35
CA SER A 65 -38.61 -19.14 -21.71
C SER A 65 -39.16 -18.18 -20.65
N LEU A 66 -39.84 -18.71 -19.63
CA LEU A 66 -40.32 -18.01 -18.45
C LEU A 66 -39.19 -17.71 -17.44
N GLY A 67 -38.10 -18.49 -17.44
CA GLY A 67 -36.91 -18.32 -16.59
C GLY A 67 -36.34 -16.90 -16.59
N GLY A 68 -36.05 -16.38 -17.78
CA GLY A 68 -35.47 -15.04 -17.95
C GLY A 68 -36.44 -13.90 -17.62
N LEU A 69 -37.73 -14.07 -17.94
CA LEU A 69 -38.76 -13.07 -17.63
C LEU A 69 -39.03 -12.98 -16.13
N ALA A 70 -39.04 -14.12 -15.43
CA ALA A 70 -39.20 -14.17 -13.98
C ALA A 70 -38.03 -13.48 -13.27
N SER A 71 -36.79 -13.72 -13.70
CA SER A 71 -35.61 -13.02 -13.16
C SER A 71 -35.69 -11.50 -13.32
N LEU A 72 -36.19 -11.02 -14.47
CA LEU A 72 -36.39 -9.58 -14.72
C LEU A 72 -37.56 -8.99 -13.89
N ALA A 73 -38.57 -9.79 -13.57
CA ALA A 73 -39.71 -9.42 -12.74
C ALA A 73 -39.49 -9.65 -11.22
N GLY A 74 -38.34 -10.21 -10.82
CA GLY A 74 -38.02 -10.51 -9.41
C GLY A 74 -38.60 -11.83 -8.87
N VAL A 75 -39.10 -12.72 -9.73
CA VAL A 75 -39.68 -14.02 -9.36
C VAL A 75 -38.63 -15.14 -9.51
N ASN A 76 -38.43 -15.92 -8.45
CA ASN A 76 -37.32 -16.86 -8.32
C ASN A 76 -37.75 -18.31 -8.68
N LEU A 77 -37.58 -18.70 -9.95
CA LEU A 77 -38.05 -20.00 -10.49
C LEU A 77 -37.15 -21.21 -10.16
N THR A 78 -35.92 -20.94 -9.76
CA THR A 78 -34.90 -21.85 -9.23
C THR A 78 -35.44 -22.96 -8.32
N ALA A 79 -36.30 -22.59 -7.37
CA ALA A 79 -36.81 -23.52 -6.36
C ALA A 79 -37.70 -24.64 -6.93
N ILE A 80 -38.20 -24.49 -8.16
CA ILE A 80 -39.25 -25.37 -8.70
C ILE A 80 -38.65 -26.68 -9.27
N MET A 81 -37.32 -26.78 -9.48
CA MET A 81 -36.84 -27.60 -10.61
C MET A 81 -35.66 -28.63 -10.45
N GLY A 82 -34.70 -28.61 -9.51
CA GLY A 82 -33.59 -29.64 -9.37
C GLY A 82 -32.52 -29.76 -10.51
N GLY A 83 -31.18 -29.87 -10.31
CA GLY A 83 -30.34 -29.86 -9.10
C GLY A 83 -28.81 -30.03 -9.39
N GLN A 84 -27.97 -28.97 -9.28
CA GLN A 84 -26.52 -28.92 -9.63
C GLN A 84 -25.64 -28.64 -8.41
N PRO A 85 -24.36 -29.06 -8.41
CA PRO A 85 -23.45 -28.87 -7.29
C PRO A 85 -23.23 -27.40 -6.95
N GLN A 86 -23.21 -27.11 -5.65
CA GLN A 86 -22.94 -25.79 -5.07
C GLN A 86 -21.44 -25.42 -5.12
N GLU A 87 -20.81 -25.56 -6.28
CA GLU A 87 -19.39 -25.25 -6.45
C GLU A 87 -19.17 -23.74 -6.60
N ILE A 88 -18.16 -23.24 -5.87
CA ILE A 88 -17.77 -21.82 -5.91
C ILE A 88 -17.14 -21.55 -7.27
N ALA A 89 -17.70 -20.62 -8.04
CA ALA A 89 -17.16 -20.27 -9.35
C ALA A 89 -15.69 -19.79 -9.23
N PRO A 90 -14.74 -20.30 -10.05
CA PRO A 90 -13.32 -19.94 -9.93
C PRO A 90 -13.01 -18.44 -10.06
N SER A 91 -13.90 -17.67 -10.72
CA SER A 91 -13.84 -16.21 -10.80
C SER A 91 -13.95 -15.50 -9.44
N LEU A 92 -14.48 -16.18 -8.41
CA LEU A 92 -14.65 -15.65 -7.06
C LEU A 92 -13.42 -15.91 -6.17
N TYR A 93 -12.50 -16.81 -6.58
CA TYR A 93 -11.32 -17.15 -5.80
C TYR A 93 -10.42 -15.94 -5.48
N PRO A 94 -10.16 -14.99 -6.41
CA PRO A 94 -9.40 -13.78 -6.08
C PRO A 94 -10.07 -12.94 -4.99
N GLN A 95 -11.41 -12.82 -5.03
CA GLN A 95 -12.18 -12.03 -4.07
C GLN A 95 -12.21 -12.70 -2.69
N ILE A 96 -12.20 -14.03 -2.64
CA ILE A 96 -12.01 -14.81 -1.39
C ILE A 96 -10.59 -14.61 -0.87
N ALA A 97 -9.56 -14.68 -1.72
CA ALA A 97 -8.16 -14.53 -1.35
C ALA A 97 -7.82 -13.13 -0.78
N GLU A 98 -8.43 -12.08 -1.33
CA GLU A 98 -8.29 -10.70 -0.85
C GLU A 98 -9.12 -10.41 0.42
N SER A 99 -10.12 -11.24 0.72
CA SER A 99 -11.04 -11.02 1.83
C SER A 99 -10.35 -11.04 3.20
N SER A 100 -10.76 -10.12 4.08
CA SER A 100 -10.24 -10.06 5.45
C SER A 100 -10.40 -11.37 6.25
N PRO A 101 -11.53 -12.12 6.21
CA PRO A 101 -11.65 -13.36 6.98
C PRO A 101 -10.70 -14.45 6.49
N TYR A 102 -10.51 -14.60 5.17
CA TYR A 102 -9.58 -15.58 4.62
C TYR A 102 -8.13 -15.26 5.01
N ARG A 103 -7.73 -13.98 4.93
CA ARG A 103 -6.40 -13.53 5.37
C ARG A 103 -6.16 -13.72 6.85
N MET A 104 -7.19 -13.56 7.69
CA MET A 104 -7.10 -13.86 9.13
C MET A 104 -6.92 -15.37 9.37
N ALA A 105 -7.72 -16.21 8.72
CA ALA A 105 -7.59 -17.66 8.80
C ALA A 105 -6.21 -18.15 8.37
N LEU A 106 -5.65 -17.62 7.26
CA LEU A 106 -4.28 -17.94 6.83
C LEU A 106 -3.20 -17.52 7.84
N LEU A 107 -3.39 -16.42 8.58
CA LEU A 107 -2.46 -16.04 9.64
C LEU A 107 -2.52 -17.02 10.83
N GLU A 108 -3.67 -17.62 11.08
CA GLU A 108 -3.88 -18.60 12.16
C GLU A 108 -3.49 -20.03 11.77
N THR A 109 -3.35 -20.37 10.48
CA THR A 109 -2.92 -21.72 10.09
C THR A 109 -1.51 -22.05 10.59
N PRO A 110 -1.28 -23.28 11.09
CA PRO A 110 0.06 -23.74 11.48
C PRO A 110 0.92 -23.96 10.24
N VAL A 111 2.20 -23.57 10.31
CA VAL A 111 3.17 -23.69 9.20
C VAL A 111 4.41 -24.45 9.64
N GLY A 112 4.78 -25.47 8.86
CA GLY A 112 5.90 -26.36 9.16
C GLY A 112 5.58 -27.40 10.25
N GLU A 113 6.55 -28.26 10.55
CA GLU A 113 6.38 -29.35 11.53
C GLU A 113 6.25 -28.85 12.98
N SER A 114 6.68 -27.62 13.28
CA SER A 114 6.67 -27.03 14.61
C SER A 114 5.31 -26.50 15.07
N GLN A 115 4.26 -26.62 14.24
CA GLN A 115 2.88 -26.16 14.52
C GLN A 115 2.76 -24.67 14.95
N ILE A 116 3.75 -23.84 14.63
CA ILE A 116 3.67 -22.40 14.89
C ILE A 116 2.67 -21.75 13.93
N SER A 117 1.85 -20.85 14.46
CA SER A 117 0.95 -20.02 13.64
C SER A 117 1.76 -19.21 12.63
N PHE A 118 1.26 -19.09 11.39
CA PHE A 118 1.91 -18.29 10.34
C PHE A 118 2.17 -16.83 10.77
N ARG A 119 1.27 -16.27 11.59
CA ARG A 119 1.46 -14.97 12.25
C ARG A 119 2.75 -14.92 13.06
N ASP A 120 2.96 -15.89 13.95
CA ASP A 120 4.10 -15.92 14.86
C ASP A 120 5.40 -16.23 14.12
N TYR A 121 5.34 -17.03 13.05
CA TYR A 121 6.46 -17.24 12.14
C TYR A 121 6.93 -15.92 11.48
N ILE A 122 6.01 -15.12 10.93
CA ILE A 122 6.35 -13.82 10.32
C ILE A 122 6.90 -12.83 11.36
N LEU A 123 6.28 -12.77 12.55
CA LEU A 123 6.69 -11.85 13.60
C LEU A 123 8.05 -12.23 14.21
N GLY A 124 8.30 -13.53 14.42
CA GLY A 124 9.58 -14.06 14.89
C GLY A 124 10.73 -13.86 13.90
N GLN A 125 10.43 -13.78 12.60
CA GLN A 125 11.44 -13.54 11.55
C GLN A 125 11.81 -12.05 11.37
N GLY A 126 11.38 -11.14 12.27
CA GLY A 126 11.85 -9.74 12.30
C GLY A 126 11.56 -8.92 11.03
N GLY A 127 10.67 -9.42 10.16
CA GLY A 127 10.47 -8.96 8.79
C GLY A 127 9.48 -7.82 8.62
N GLY A 128 8.99 -7.21 9.71
CA GLY A 128 8.17 -6.02 9.64
C GLY A 128 8.94 -4.90 8.94
N VAL A 129 8.33 -4.26 7.93
CA VAL A 129 8.96 -3.20 7.13
C VAL A 129 9.45 -2.10 8.08
N SER A 130 10.75 -2.11 8.36
CA SER A 130 11.34 -1.26 9.38
C SER A 130 11.55 0.12 8.78
N ILE A 131 10.46 0.86 8.58
CA ILE A 131 10.43 2.19 7.94
C ILE A 131 11.43 3.14 8.63
N ILE A 132 11.58 3.02 9.96
CA ILE A 132 12.60 3.75 10.75
C ILE A 132 14.04 3.35 10.35
N ALA A 133 14.31 2.06 10.13
CA ALA A 133 15.62 1.57 9.69
C ALA A 133 15.90 1.91 8.22
N LEU A 134 14.88 1.89 7.36
CA LEU A 134 14.92 2.41 5.99
C LEU A 134 15.27 3.90 6.00
N ILE A 135 14.50 4.75 6.67
CA ILE A 135 14.78 6.19 6.80
C ILE A 135 16.18 6.41 7.38
N LYS A 136 16.59 5.69 8.43
CA LYS A 136 17.97 5.76 8.96
C LYS A 136 19.03 5.42 7.91
N LYS A 137 18.84 4.34 7.13
CA LYS A 137 19.77 3.91 6.07
C LYS A 137 19.85 4.92 4.93
N TYR A 138 18.71 5.44 4.46
CA TYR A 138 18.62 6.33 3.30
C TYR A 138 18.80 7.82 3.62
N THR A 139 18.62 8.27 4.87
CA THR A 139 18.88 9.66 5.27
C THR A 139 20.29 9.84 5.86
N ILE A 140 20.79 8.88 6.65
CA ILE A 140 22.07 9.01 7.38
C ILE A 140 23.20 8.17 6.76
N GLY A 141 22.87 7.02 6.14
CA GLY A 141 23.86 6.14 5.51
C GLY A 141 24.26 6.52 4.08
N LEU A 142 23.37 7.21 3.35
CA LEU A 142 23.55 7.56 1.93
C LEU A 142 24.76 8.49 1.66
N PRO A 143 25.06 9.53 2.47
CA PRO A 143 26.27 10.34 2.29
C PRO A 143 27.55 9.50 2.31
N ARG A 144 27.64 8.49 3.20
CA ARG A 144 28.82 7.63 3.34
C ARG A 144 29.08 6.79 2.08
N LEU A 145 28.03 6.35 1.37
CA LEU A 145 28.17 5.58 0.14
C LEU A 145 28.70 6.43 -1.02
N LEU A 146 28.27 7.70 -1.11
CA LEU A 146 28.76 8.63 -2.13
C LEU A 146 30.25 8.97 -1.93
N PHE A 147 30.71 9.12 -0.69
CA PHE A 147 32.12 9.41 -0.37
C PHE A 147 33.03 8.17 -0.25
N SER A 148 32.49 6.94 -0.32
CA SER A 148 33.30 5.71 -0.26
C SER A 148 33.82 5.24 -1.63
N SER A 149 33.38 5.88 -2.73
CA SER A 149 33.82 5.55 -4.09
C SER A 149 34.92 6.50 -4.55
N ASN A 150 36.15 6.33 -4.05
CA ASN A 150 37.34 6.98 -4.65
C ASN A 150 38.70 6.33 -4.33
N ASN A 151 38.75 5.15 -3.69
CA ASN A 151 40.00 4.42 -3.42
C ASN A 151 39.86 2.94 -3.81
N ALA A 152 39.75 2.68 -5.11
CA ALA A 152 39.95 1.35 -5.68
C ALA A 152 41.07 1.47 -6.72
N GLU A 153 42.33 1.41 -6.28
CA GLU A 153 43.46 1.31 -7.20
C GLU A 153 43.36 -0.01 -7.98
N PRO A 154 43.42 0.03 -9.33
CA PRO A 154 43.48 -1.19 -10.12
C PRO A 154 44.91 -1.76 -10.04
N THR A 155 45.14 -2.70 -9.12
CA THR A 155 46.40 -3.48 -9.09
C THR A 155 46.59 -4.21 -10.43
N PRO A 156 47.69 -3.97 -11.18
CA PRO A 156 47.90 -4.59 -12.47
C PRO A 156 48.21 -6.09 -12.29
N GLN A 157 47.38 -6.94 -12.89
CA GLN A 157 47.61 -8.38 -12.90
C GLN A 157 48.84 -8.70 -13.75
N ARG A 158 49.95 -9.05 -13.10
CA ARG A 158 51.13 -9.66 -13.73
C ARG A 158 50.78 -11.08 -14.15
N TYR A 159 50.50 -11.28 -15.43
CA TYR A 159 50.47 -12.60 -16.05
C TYR A 159 51.87 -13.21 -15.97
N ASN A 160 52.02 -14.26 -15.16
CA ASN A 160 53.18 -15.15 -15.19
C ASN A 160 52.69 -16.53 -15.62
N SER A 161 53.06 -16.92 -16.83
CA SER A 161 53.06 -18.32 -17.26
C SER A 161 54.07 -19.12 -16.47
N PHE A 162 53.68 -20.29 -15.95
CA PHE A 162 54.33 -21.59 -16.14
C PHE A 162 53.35 -22.71 -15.74
#